data_AF-A0A438IKN9-F1
#
_entry.id   AF-A0A438IKN9-F1
#
_cell.length_a   1.000
_cell.length_b   1.000
_cell.length_c   1.000
_cell.angle_alpha   90.00
_cell.angle_beta   90.00
_cell.angle_gamma   90.00
#
_symmetry.space_group_name_H-M   'P 1'
#
loop_
_entity.id
_entity.type
_entity.pdbx_description
1 polymer ?
#
loop_
_entity_poly.entity_id
_entity_poly.type
_entity_poly.pdbx_seq_one_letter_code
_entity_poly.pdbx_strand_id
1 'polypeptide(L)'
;MANSAVVWLASVWLVSNILSLPFLALGISSCGGSCQTLDDCDGQLICINGKCNDDPEVGTHICGGSSSTPSPPVSSSTPAILTNNNFEK
;
A
#
# COMPACT_ATOMS: atom_id res chain seq x y z
N MET A 1 30.17 35.95 23.39
CA MET A 1 29.06 36.63 22.69
C MET A 1 28.82 35.87 21.39
N ALA A 2 27.75 35.09 21.30
CA ALA A 2 27.46 34.36 20.07
C ALA A 2 27.14 35.38 18.97
N ASN A 3 27.77 35.24 17.80
CA ASN A 3 27.49 36.09 16.65
C ASN A 3 26.01 35.90 16.27
N SER A 4 25.23 36.98 16.32
CA SER A 4 23.78 36.93 16.05
C SER A 4 23.47 36.26 14.71
N ALA A 5 24.30 36.47 13.68
CA ALA A 5 24.15 35.82 12.37
C ALA A 5 24.27 34.28 12.45
N VAL A 6 25.16 33.78 13.32
CA VAL A 6 25.35 32.33 13.53
C VAL A 6 24.13 31.72 14.22
N VAL A 7 23.52 32.45 15.15
CA VAL A 7 22.29 32.01 15.83
C VAL A 7 21.12 31.91 14.84
N TRP A 8 20.95 32.92 13.99
CA TRP A 8 19.91 32.92 12.96
C TRP A 8 20.05 31.77 11.96
N LEU A 9 21.27 31.52 11.47
CA LEU A 9 21.53 30.43 10.52
C LEU A 9 21.27 29.06 11.16
N ALA A 10 21.67 28.87 12.42
CA ALA A 10 21.39 27.65 13.15
C ALA A 10 19.89 27.43 13.36
N SER A 11 19.13 28.47 13.70
CA SER A 11 17.67 28.40 13.86
C SER A 11 16.97 28.06 12.55
N VAL A 12 17.34 28.69 11.43
CA VAL A 12 16.75 28.41 10.11
C VAL A 12 17.02 26.97 9.68
N TRP A 13 18.24 26.48 9.91
CA TRP A 13 18.61 25.08 9.62
C TRP A 13 17.77 24.10 10.44
N LEU A 14 17.59 24.38 11.74
CA LEU A 14 16.83 23.53 12.64
C LEU A 14 15.34 23.47 12.28
N VAL A 15 14.73 24.61 11.91
CA VAL A 15 13.34 24.66 11.44
C VAL A 15 13.17 23.95 10.09
N SER A 16 14.13 24.07 9.17
CA SER A 16 14.09 23.39 7.86
C SER A 16 14.11 21.86 7.99
N ASN A 17 14.90 21.33 8.93
CA ASN A 17 14.89 19.90 9.25
C ASN A 17 13.54 19.48 9.83
N ILE A 18 13.00 20.21 10.82
CA ILE A 18 11.70 19.89 11.45
C ILE A 18 10.54 19.92 10.44
N LEU A 19 10.53 20.88 9.51
CA LEU A 19 9.50 20.96 8.47
C LEU A 19 9.60 19.85 7.42
N SER A 20 10.77 19.20 7.32
CA SER A 20 11.00 18.05 6.43
C SER A 20 10.66 16.70 7.10
N LEU A 21 10.53 16.66 8.43
CA LEU A 21 10.21 15.43 9.17
C LEU A 21 8.79 14.83 8.94
N PRO A 22 7.70 15.59 8.67
CA PRO A 22 6.38 14.99 8.55
C PRO A 22 6.21 14.14 7.27
N PHE A 23 7.17 14.18 6.34
CA PHE A 23 7.12 13.41 5.09
C PHE A 23 7.60 11.95 5.23
N LEU A 24 8.06 11.53 6.41
CA LEU A 24 8.62 10.18 6.62
C LEU A 24 7.65 9.15 7.20
N ALA A 25 6.41 9.53 7.56
CA ALA A 25 5.49 8.64 8.28
C ALA A 25 4.32 8.08 7.46
N LEU A 26 4.16 8.48 6.20
CA LEU A 26 3.14 7.91 5.32
C LEU A 26 3.69 6.63 4.69
N GLY A 27 3.70 5.56 5.48
CA GLY A 27 3.99 4.21 4.98
C GLY A 27 2.85 3.78 4.06
N ILE A 28 2.94 4.16 2.79
CA ILE A 28 1.91 3.84 1.79
C ILE A 28 1.85 2.32 1.63
N SER A 29 0.73 1.74 2.00
CA SER A 29 0.48 0.31 2.05
C SER A 29 -0.27 -0.14 0.79
N SER A 30 0.17 -1.26 0.22
CA SER A 30 -0.57 -1.95 -0.84
C SER A 30 -1.66 -2.86 -0.26
N CYS A 31 -2.29 -3.69 -1.10
CA CYS A 31 -3.37 -4.59 -0.75
C CYS A 31 -3.08 -5.46 0.49
N GLY A 32 -4.02 -5.46 1.44
CA GLY A 32 -3.93 -6.24 2.67
C GLY A 32 -2.88 -5.77 3.68
N GLY A 33 -2.11 -4.71 3.37
CA GLY A 33 -1.26 -4.06 4.36
C GLY A 33 -2.06 -3.17 5.32
N SER A 34 -1.44 -2.79 6.42
CA SER A 34 -2.08 -2.06 7.53
C SER A 34 -2.23 -0.58 7.23
N CYS A 35 -3.35 0.00 7.63
CA CYS A 35 -3.65 1.42 7.48
C CYS A 35 -4.47 1.95 8.67
N GLN A 36 -4.43 3.26 8.90
CA GLN A 36 -5.27 3.95 9.88
C GLN A 36 -6.19 4.98 9.22
N THR A 37 -5.77 5.53 8.09
CA THR A 37 -6.45 6.56 7.31
C THR A 37 -6.42 6.21 5.82
N LEU A 38 -7.15 6.96 5.01
CA LEU A 38 -7.23 6.74 3.56
C LEU A 38 -5.87 6.97 2.87
N ASP A 39 -5.11 7.95 3.35
CA ASP A 39 -3.80 8.34 2.80
C ASP A 39 -2.68 7.34 3.08
N ASP A 40 -2.94 6.33 3.93
CA ASP A 40 -2.01 5.24 4.21
C ASP A 40 -2.04 4.16 3.12
N CYS A 41 -2.92 4.25 2.11
CA CYS A 41 -3.09 3.24 1.07
C CYS A 41 -2.64 3.74 -0.30
N ASP A 42 -2.04 2.85 -1.10
CA ASP A 42 -1.50 3.21 -2.41
C ASP A 42 -2.60 3.38 -3.47
N GLY A 43 -2.45 4.40 -4.32
CA GLY A 43 -3.34 4.64 -5.45
C GLY A 43 -4.81 4.86 -5.05
N GLN A 44 -5.70 4.01 -5.57
CA GLN A 44 -7.16 4.10 -5.38
C GLN A 44 -7.68 3.18 -4.27
N LEU A 45 -6.79 2.60 -3.47
CA LEU A 45 -7.16 1.72 -2.37
C LEU A 45 -7.76 2.53 -1.22
N ILE A 46 -8.65 1.88 -0.46
CA ILE A 46 -9.29 2.48 0.71
C ILE A 46 -8.94 1.69 1.98
N CYS A 47 -8.91 2.39 3.12
CA CYS A 47 -8.65 1.75 4.41
C CYS A 47 -9.95 1.24 5.03
N ILE A 48 -10.16 -0.08 4.98
CA ILE A 48 -11.32 -0.75 5.60
C ILE A 48 -10.81 -1.71 6.66
N ASN A 49 -11.35 -1.58 7.88
CA ASN A 49 -11.02 -2.46 9.00
C ASN A 49 -9.51 -2.53 9.29
N GLY A 50 -8.82 -1.40 9.13
CA GLY A 50 -7.38 -1.26 9.33
C GLY A 50 -6.51 -1.89 8.25
N LYS A 51 -7.08 -2.19 7.07
CA LYS A 51 -6.43 -2.84 5.94
C LYS A 51 -6.74 -2.11 4.62
N CYS A 52 -5.74 -1.93 3.77
CA CYS A 52 -5.94 -1.40 2.42
C CYS A 52 -6.64 -2.43 1.52
N ASN A 53 -7.79 -2.07 0.96
CA ASN A 53 -8.61 -2.91 0.09
C ASN A 53 -9.20 -2.08 -1.07
N ASP A 54 -9.77 -2.78 -2.05
CA ASP A 54 -10.53 -2.15 -3.13
C ASP A 54 -11.74 -1.36 -2.62
N ASP A 55 -12.04 -0.25 -3.29
CA ASP A 55 -13.25 0.52 -3.04
C ASP A 55 -14.47 -0.18 -3.67
N PRO A 56 -15.46 -0.61 -2.87
CA PRO A 56 -16.64 -1.32 -3.37
C PRO A 56 -17.58 -0.44 -4.21
N GLU A 57 -17.52 0.89 -4.06
CA GLU A 57 -18.35 1.83 -4.83
C GLU A 57 -17.72 2.18 -6.18
N VAL A 58 -16.39 2.31 -6.22
CA VAL A 58 -15.65 2.56 -7.46
C VAL A 58 -15.49 1.28 -8.29
N GLY A 59 -15.52 0.10 -7.64
CA GLY A 59 -15.44 -1.20 -8.31
C GLY A 59 -14.05 -1.50 -8.84
N THR A 60 -13.01 -1.05 -8.14
CA THR A 60 -11.63 -1.41 -8.49
C THR A 60 -11.36 -2.87 -8.18
N HIS A 61 -10.47 -3.50 -8.95
CA HIS A 61 -10.04 -4.90 -8.76
C HIS A 61 -8.52 -4.99 -8.59
N ILE A 62 -7.94 -4.06 -7.83
CA ILE A 62 -6.51 -3.93 -7.58
C ILE A 62 -6.05 -5.05 -6.62
N CYS A 63 -6.82 -5.33 -5.57
CA CYS A 63 -6.54 -6.42 -4.63
C CYS A 63 -7.06 -7.79 -5.10
N GLY A 64 -7.92 -7.80 -6.13
CA GLY A 64 -8.40 -9.02 -6.77
C GLY A 64 -7.35 -9.83 -7.53
N GLY A 65 -6.17 -9.26 -7.80
CA GLY A 65 -5.13 -9.88 -8.65
C GLY A 65 -4.09 -10.76 -7.95
N SER A 66 -4.03 -10.77 -6.61
CA SER A 66 -2.94 -11.45 -5.87
C SER A 66 -3.41 -12.36 -4.73
N SER A 67 -4.62 -12.92 -4.83
CA SER A 67 -4.84 -14.21 -4.18
C SER A 67 -4.32 -15.29 -5.13
N SER A 68 -3.13 -15.82 -4.86
CA SER A 68 -2.89 -17.23 -5.15
C SER A 68 -3.87 -18.02 -4.29
N THR A 69 -5.13 -18.06 -4.72
CA THR A 69 -6.16 -18.90 -4.11
C THR A 69 -5.61 -20.31 -4.19
N PRO A 70 -5.36 -20.98 -3.06
CA PRO A 70 -4.89 -22.35 -3.12
C PRO A 70 -5.93 -23.16 -3.89
N SER A 71 -5.47 -23.97 -4.84
CA SER A 71 -6.33 -24.90 -5.55
C SER A 71 -7.07 -25.77 -4.52
N PRO A 72 -8.31 -26.19 -4.81
CA PRO A 72 -9.04 -27.11 -3.95
C PRO A 72 -8.22 -28.38 -3.61
N PRO A 73 -8.48 -29.04 -2.46
CA PRO A 73 -7.78 -30.26 -2.08
C PRO A 73 -7.92 -31.34 -3.15
N VAL A 74 -6.82 -32.05 -3.43
CA VAL A 74 -6.82 -33.19 -4.34
C VAL A 74 -7.39 -34.44 -3.64
N SER A 75 -8.21 -35.19 -4.37
CA SER A 75 -8.77 -36.48 -3.94
C SER A 75 -8.79 -37.48 -5.12
N SER A 76 -9.21 -38.72 -4.85
CA SER A 76 -9.46 -39.72 -5.89
C SER A 76 -10.54 -39.31 -6.91
N SER A 77 -11.27 -38.21 -6.66
CA SER A 77 -12.28 -37.65 -7.55
C SER A 77 -12.30 -36.12 -7.45
N THR A 78 -11.19 -35.50 -7.84
CA THR A 78 -11.02 -34.04 -7.76
C THR A 78 -11.91 -33.33 -8.78
N PRO A 79 -12.87 -32.48 -8.37
CA PRO A 79 -13.69 -31.70 -9.30
C PRO A 79 -12.84 -30.60 -9.96
N ALA A 80 -12.98 -30.44 -11.28
CA ALA A 80 -12.26 -29.44 -12.04
C ALA A 80 -13.06 -28.97 -13.27
N ILE A 81 -12.73 -27.79 -13.79
CA ILE A 81 -13.24 -27.27 -15.07
C ILE A 81 -12.17 -27.53 -16.14
N LEU A 82 -12.54 -28.29 -17.17
CA LEU A 82 -11.66 -28.52 -18.30
C LEU A 82 -11.73 -27.34 -19.28
N THR A 83 -10.57 -26.81 -19.66
CA THR A 83 -10.45 -25.73 -20.63
C THR A 83 -9.57 -26.17 -21.80
N ASN A 84 -9.81 -25.59 -22.98
CA ASN A 84 -8.98 -25.82 -24.16
C ASN A 84 -7.92 -24.73 -24.24
N ASN A 85 -6.66 -25.13 -24.43
CA ASN A 85 -5.53 -24.21 -24.55
C ASN A 85 -4.73 -24.58 -25.80
N ASN A 86 -4.27 -23.56 -26.55
CA ASN A 86 -3.32 -23.74 -27.63
C ASN A 86 -1.89 -23.66 -27.08
N PHE A 87 -1.08 -24.69 -27.34
CA PHE A 87 0.31 -24.78 -26.90
C PHE A 87 1.31 -24.62 -28.04
N GLU A 88 0.86 -24.12 -29.20
CA GLU A 88 1.72 -23.78 -30.32
C GLU A 88 2.62 -22.55 -30.03
N LYS A 89 3.74 -22.44 -30.76
CA LYS A 89 4.81 -21.45 -30.56
C LYS A 89 4.67 -20.24 -31.47
#